data_AF-A0A1W0A197-F1
#
_entry.id   AF-A0A1W0A197-F1
#
_cell.length_a   1.000
_cell.length_b   1.000
_cell.length_c   1.000
_cell.angle_alpha   90.00
_cell.angle_beta   90.00
_cell.angle_gamma   90.00
#
_symmetry.space_group_name_H-M   'P 1'
#
loop_
_entity.id
_entity.type
_entity.pdbx_description
1 polymer ?
#
loop_
_entity_poly.entity_id
_entity_poly.type
_entity_poly.pdbx_seq_one_letter_code
_entity_poly.pdbx_strand_id
1 'polypeptide(L)'
;MTKETVREAPRGKPVSGRPWKKTQTQRKSMMTYKATKTLSTTWEEKMAMKARKKEMKDLEHEIAARKQQEKLDKKLAREEKEKRRMENEMKSATVQHISKTHKLKTMSKKQLRNIRKTRMNKNGVVEYVPIYSK
;
A
#
# COMPACT_ATOMS: atom_id res chain seq x y z
N MET A 1 -43.67 39.21 -43.11
CA MET A 1 -42.47 40.05 -42.95
C MET A 1 -41.29 39.16 -42.62
N THR A 2 -40.41 38.93 -43.60
CA THR A 2 -39.20 38.11 -43.46
C THR A 2 -38.11 38.91 -42.75
N LYS A 3 -37.63 38.42 -41.60
CA LYS A 3 -36.50 39.04 -40.89
C LYS A 3 -35.22 38.85 -41.69
N GLU A 4 -34.64 39.95 -42.16
CA GLU A 4 -33.29 39.96 -42.71
C GLU A 4 -32.29 39.58 -41.61
N THR A 5 -31.47 38.55 -41.86
CA THR A 5 -30.35 38.17 -41.00
C THR A 5 -29.18 39.11 -41.29
N VAL A 6 -29.00 40.14 -40.45
CA VAL A 6 -27.80 40.98 -40.49
C VAL A 6 -26.59 40.07 -40.20
N ARG A 7 -25.74 39.85 -41.21
CA ARG A 7 -24.46 39.13 -41.05
C ARG A 7 -23.50 40.04 -40.30
N GLU A 8 -23.23 39.75 -39.03
CA GLU A 8 -22.20 40.45 -38.26
C GLU A 8 -20.83 40.29 -38.93
N ALA A 9 -20.06 41.38 -39.00
CA ALA A 9 -18.73 41.37 -39.58
C ALA A 9 -17.79 40.42 -38.81
N PRO A 10 -16.99 39.58 -39.50
CA PRO A 10 -16.07 38.65 -38.84
C PRO A 10 -14.97 39.40 -38.08
N ARG A 11 -14.68 38.97 -36.85
CA ARG A 11 -13.57 39.52 -36.06
C ARG A 11 -12.21 39.12 -36.62
N GLY A 12 -11.29 40.09 -36.68
CA GLY A 12 -9.89 39.85 -37.05
C GLY A 12 -9.17 38.92 -36.08
N LYS A 13 -8.26 38.09 -36.61
CA LYS A 13 -7.38 37.21 -35.82
C LYS A 13 -6.00 37.85 -35.68
N PRO A 14 -5.33 37.74 -34.52
CA PRO A 14 -3.95 38.21 -34.37
C PRO A 14 -3.00 37.35 -35.22
N VAL A 15 -1.87 37.93 -35.62
CA VAL A 15 -0.85 37.26 -36.46
C VAL A 15 -0.36 35.94 -35.86
N SER A 16 -0.26 35.87 -34.53
CA SER A 16 0.16 34.67 -33.80
C SER A 16 -0.90 33.55 -33.76
N GLY A 17 -2.11 33.79 -34.27
CA GLY A 17 -3.25 32.87 -34.21
C GLY A 17 -3.81 32.62 -32.81
N ARG A 18 -3.17 33.15 -31.75
CA ARG A 18 -3.54 32.95 -30.35
C ARG A 18 -4.13 34.22 -29.75
N PRO A 19 -5.45 34.26 -29.47
CA PRO A 19 -6.04 35.40 -28.78
C PRO A 19 -5.60 35.40 -27.30
N TRP A 20 -5.15 36.55 -26.81
CA TRP A 20 -4.74 36.71 -25.41
C TRP A 20 -5.91 36.70 -24.42
N LYS A 21 -7.13 36.98 -24.90
CA LYS A 21 -8.39 36.96 -24.14
C LYS A 21 -9.45 36.16 -24.89
N LYS A 22 -10.25 35.38 -24.15
CA LYS A 22 -11.47 34.76 -24.69
C LYS A 22 -12.53 35.84 -24.91
N THR A 23 -13.19 35.81 -26.06
CA THR A 23 -14.27 36.75 -26.37
C THR A 23 -15.49 36.41 -25.52
N GLN A 24 -16.00 37.39 -24.78
CA GLN A 24 -17.21 37.20 -23.99
C GLN A 24 -18.42 37.18 -24.94
N THR A 25 -18.99 35.99 -25.16
CA THR A 25 -20.14 35.78 -26.07
C THR A 25 -21.50 36.03 -25.41
N GLN A 26 -21.55 36.12 -24.08
CA GLN A 26 -22.78 36.29 -23.32
C GLN A 26 -22.74 37.54 -22.45
N ARG A 27 -23.85 38.27 -22.29
CA ARG A 27 -23.92 39.43 -21.40
C ARG A 27 -23.79 38.96 -19.94
N LYS A 28 -23.00 39.66 -19.10
CA LYS A 28 -22.82 39.29 -17.68
C LYS A 28 -24.15 39.25 -16.91
N SER A 29 -25.13 40.07 -17.31
CA SER A 29 -26.48 40.07 -16.75
C SER A 29 -27.33 38.83 -17.12
N MET A 30 -26.98 38.13 -18.22
CA MET A 30 -27.61 36.86 -18.59
C MET A 30 -27.00 35.67 -17.83
N MET A 31 -25.90 35.91 -17.13
CA MET A 31 -25.36 35.03 -16.11
C MET A 31 -26.27 35.14 -14.88
N THR A 32 -27.50 34.62 -14.99
CA THR A 32 -28.31 34.32 -13.83
C THR A 32 -27.44 33.47 -12.93
N TYR A 33 -27.15 33.96 -11.72
CA TYR A 33 -26.37 33.21 -10.75
C TYR A 33 -27.03 31.84 -10.59
N LYS A 34 -26.44 30.80 -11.20
CA LYS A 34 -26.83 29.41 -10.97
C LYS A 34 -26.63 29.00 -9.51
N ALA A 35 -26.16 29.91 -8.65
CA ALA A 35 -26.04 29.76 -7.22
C ALA A 35 -27.29 29.13 -6.60
N THR A 36 -28.51 29.53 -6.97
CA THR A 36 -29.70 28.96 -6.30
C THR A 36 -29.93 27.48 -6.64
N LYS A 37 -29.64 27.05 -7.88
CA LYS A 37 -29.79 25.63 -8.30
C LYS A 37 -28.58 24.77 -7.90
N THR A 38 -27.39 25.34 -7.76
CA THR A 38 -26.19 24.61 -7.31
C THR A 38 -26.05 24.57 -5.78
N LEU A 39 -26.81 25.40 -5.04
CA LEU A 39 -26.75 25.50 -3.58
C LEU A 39 -27.92 24.79 -2.86
N SER A 40 -28.93 24.31 -3.59
CA SER A 40 -30.13 23.66 -3.02
C SER A 40 -30.34 22.23 -3.53
N THR A 41 -29.47 21.30 -3.15
CA THR A 41 -29.86 19.88 -3.17
C THR A 41 -30.92 19.64 -2.09
N THR A 42 -31.94 18.87 -2.41
CA THR A 42 -32.98 18.51 -1.43
C THR A 42 -32.38 17.64 -0.33
N TRP A 43 -33.07 17.55 0.81
CA TRP A 43 -32.62 16.69 1.90
C TRP A 43 -32.53 15.21 1.47
N GLU A 44 -33.49 14.76 0.66
CA GLU A 44 -33.51 13.42 0.10
C GLU A 44 -32.28 13.12 -0.77
N GLU A 45 -31.90 14.05 -1.66
CA GLU A 45 -30.70 13.91 -2.49
C GLU A 45 -29.43 13.85 -1.63
N LYS A 46 -29.36 14.66 -0.54
CA LYS A 46 -28.23 14.61 0.40
C LYS A 46 -28.15 13.27 1.12
N MET A 47 -29.29 12.72 1.53
CA MET A 47 -29.35 11.41 2.18
C MET A 47 -28.98 10.28 1.23
N ALA A 48 -29.44 10.32 -0.02
CA ALA A 48 -29.05 9.37 -1.06
C ALA A 48 -27.54 9.42 -1.35
N MET A 49 -26.96 10.62 -1.45
CA MET A 49 -25.50 10.79 -1.63
C MET A 49 -24.71 10.28 -0.42
N LYS A 50 -25.21 10.49 0.80
CA LYS A 50 -24.59 9.99 2.03
C LYS A 50 -24.63 8.46 2.08
N ALA A 51 -25.75 7.84 1.70
CA ALA A 51 -25.90 6.38 1.62
C ALA A 51 -24.91 5.78 0.60
N ARG A 52 -24.88 6.30 -0.63
CA ARG A 52 -23.93 5.87 -1.67
C ARG A 52 -22.47 6.01 -1.22
N LYS A 53 -22.13 7.12 -0.55
CA LYS A 53 -20.77 7.34 -0.03
C LYS A 53 -20.42 6.34 1.08
N LYS A 54 -21.39 5.98 1.92
CA LYS A 54 -21.20 4.96 2.95
C LYS A 54 -20.94 3.59 2.33
N GLU A 55 -21.80 3.16 1.39
CA GLU A 55 -21.63 1.89 0.67
C GLU A 55 -20.26 1.80 -0.01
N MET A 56 -19.84 2.86 -0.71
CA MET A 56 -18.52 2.91 -1.35
C MET A 56 -17.37 2.73 -0.35
N LYS A 57 -17.46 3.37 0.81
CA LYS A 57 -16.44 3.25 1.86
C LYS A 57 -16.43 1.88 2.51
N ASP A 58 -17.60 1.30 2.75
CA ASP A 58 -17.73 -0.02 3.34
C ASP A 58 -17.09 -1.07 2.40
N LEU A 59 -17.31 -0.95 1.09
CA LEU A 59 -16.63 -1.78 0.07
C LEU A 59 -15.12 -1.56 0.04
N GLU A 60 -14.66 -0.30 0.12
CA GLU A 60 -13.23 0.02 0.17
C GLU A 60 -12.56 -0.61 1.40
N HIS A 61 -13.20 -0.50 2.56
CA HIS A 61 -12.74 -1.10 3.81
C HIS A 61 -12.70 -2.63 3.73
N GLU A 62 -13.71 -3.27 3.15
CA GLU A 62 -13.72 -4.73 2.95
C GLU A 62 -12.56 -5.19 2.06
N ILE A 63 -12.32 -4.48 0.95
CA ILE A 63 -11.20 -4.79 0.04
C ILE A 63 -9.85 -4.61 0.76
N ALA A 64 -9.70 -3.54 1.55
CA ALA A 64 -8.48 -3.29 2.31
C ALA A 64 -8.25 -4.36 3.39
N ALA A 65 -9.28 -4.72 4.14
CA ALA A 65 -9.23 -5.76 5.17
C ALA A 65 -8.84 -7.11 4.58
N ARG A 66 -9.45 -7.51 3.44
CA ARG A 66 -9.12 -8.75 2.74
C ARG A 66 -7.64 -8.79 2.32
N LYS A 67 -7.12 -7.70 1.75
CA LYS A 67 -5.70 -7.59 1.36
C LYS A 67 -4.76 -7.67 2.56
N GLN A 68 -5.16 -7.08 3.69
CA GLN A 68 -4.37 -7.13 4.91
C GLN A 68 -4.34 -8.54 5.49
N GLN A 69 -5.48 -9.22 5.53
CA GLN A 69 -5.58 -10.60 5.99
C GLN A 69 -4.69 -11.53 5.15
N GLU A 70 -4.76 -11.43 3.82
CA GLU A 70 -3.93 -12.24 2.92
C GLU A 70 -2.42 -12.04 3.18
N LYS A 71 -1.99 -10.81 3.47
CA LYS A 71 -0.59 -10.52 3.80
C LYS A 71 -0.20 -11.14 5.14
N LEU A 72 -1.07 -11.06 6.14
CA LEU A 72 -0.84 -11.67 7.45
C LEU A 72 -0.76 -13.19 7.35
N ASP A 73 -1.67 -13.82 6.61
CA ASP A 73 -1.68 -15.26 6.39
C ASP A 73 -0.41 -15.72 5.67
N LYS A 74 0.02 -15.00 4.63
CA LYS A 74 1.30 -15.27 3.94
C LYS A 74 2.50 -15.13 4.86
N LYS A 75 2.49 -14.15 5.78
CA LYS A 75 3.56 -13.95 6.75
C LYS A 75 3.60 -15.11 7.75
N LEU A 76 2.45 -15.49 8.31
CA LEU A 76 2.33 -16.62 9.24
C LEU A 76 2.77 -17.93 8.59
N ALA A 77 2.32 -18.21 7.37
CA ALA A 77 2.73 -19.39 6.63
C ALA A 77 4.26 -19.44 6.36
N ARG A 78 4.87 -18.27 6.08
CA ARG A 78 6.34 -18.18 5.95
C ARG A 78 7.04 -18.46 7.26
N GLU A 79 6.59 -17.85 8.36
CA GLU A 79 7.17 -18.06 9.68
C GLU A 79 7.06 -19.52 10.12
N GLU A 80 5.92 -20.17 9.88
CA GLU A 80 5.74 -21.60 10.18
C GLU A 80 6.67 -22.48 9.32
N LYS A 81 6.79 -22.18 8.02
CA LYS A 81 7.69 -22.91 7.12
C LYS A 81 9.16 -22.77 7.55
N GLU A 82 9.59 -21.57 7.94
CA GLU A 82 10.95 -21.35 8.44
C GLU A 82 11.17 -22.07 9.77
N LYS A 83 10.20 -22.04 10.70
CA LYS A 83 10.27 -22.84 11.93
C LYS A 83 10.43 -24.34 11.64
N ARG A 84 9.60 -24.87 10.76
CA ARG A 84 9.66 -26.28 10.33
C ARG A 84 10.99 -26.62 9.65
N ARG A 85 11.54 -25.69 8.85
CA ARG A 85 12.87 -25.85 8.25
C ARG A 85 13.94 -25.93 9.33
N MET A 86 13.96 -24.99 10.28
CA MET A 86 14.93 -24.99 11.38
C MET A 86 14.84 -26.27 12.24
N GLU A 87 13.63 -26.73 12.55
CA GLU A 87 13.41 -27.98 13.27
C GLU A 87 13.91 -29.20 12.49
N ASN A 88 13.63 -29.28 11.18
CA ASN A 88 14.12 -30.35 10.32
C ASN A 88 15.64 -30.32 10.15
N GLU A 89 16.24 -29.14 9.99
CA GLU A 89 17.69 -28.96 9.94
C GLU A 89 18.33 -29.51 11.23
N MET A 90 17.81 -29.12 12.40
CA MET A 90 18.29 -29.64 13.69
C MET A 90 18.11 -31.16 13.82
N LYS A 91 16.94 -31.68 13.43
CA LYS A 91 16.63 -33.11 13.52
C LYS A 91 17.49 -33.96 12.58
N SER A 92 17.79 -33.45 11.39
CA SER A 92 18.65 -34.13 10.41
C SER A 92 20.14 -33.98 10.68
N ALA A 93 20.54 -32.97 11.47
CA ALA A 93 21.95 -32.70 11.72
C ALA A 93 22.57 -33.78 12.60
N THR A 94 23.52 -34.52 12.03
CA THR A 94 24.40 -35.41 12.80
C THR A 94 25.54 -34.57 13.37
N VAL A 95 25.48 -34.24 14.66
CA VAL A 95 26.42 -33.29 15.31
C VAL A 95 27.30 -34.01 16.34
N GLN A 96 28.58 -33.63 16.39
CA GLN A 96 29.48 -34.04 17.46
C GLN A 96 29.46 -33.01 18.60
N HIS A 97 29.12 -33.45 19.81
CA HIS A 97 29.10 -32.57 20.97
C HIS A 97 30.52 -32.27 21.48
N ILE A 98 30.89 -30.99 21.54
CA ILE A 98 32.18 -30.52 22.07
C ILE A 98 31.94 -29.84 23.44
N SER A 99 32.16 -30.59 24.52
CA SER A 99 31.98 -30.06 25.88
C SER A 99 33.20 -29.32 26.43
N LYS A 100 34.41 -29.77 26.08
CA LYS A 100 35.65 -29.28 26.69
C LYS A 100 36.21 -28.06 25.94
N THR A 101 36.44 -26.97 26.67
CA THR A 101 36.89 -25.68 26.11
C THR A 101 38.30 -25.70 25.53
N HIS A 102 39.22 -26.52 26.07
CA HIS A 102 40.58 -26.61 25.53
C HIS A 102 40.60 -27.12 24.07
N LYS A 103 39.65 -27.99 23.68
CA LYS A 103 39.54 -28.50 22.31
C LYS A 103 39.28 -27.38 21.31
N LEU A 104 38.49 -26.38 21.68
CA LEU A 104 38.23 -25.21 20.82
C LEU A 104 39.49 -24.36 20.64
N LYS A 105 40.33 -24.25 21.68
CA LYS A 105 41.57 -23.45 21.62
C LYS A 105 42.64 -24.10 20.75
N THR A 106 42.65 -25.42 20.63
CA THR A 106 43.63 -26.17 19.83
C THR A 106 43.21 -26.38 18.38
N MET A 107 41.95 -26.10 18.03
CA MET A 107 41.43 -26.33 16.67
C MET A 107 41.94 -25.29 15.66
N SER A 108 42.07 -25.72 14.41
CA SER A 108 42.40 -24.82 13.30
C SER A 108 41.28 -23.81 13.03
N LYS A 109 41.65 -22.63 12.53
CA LYS A 109 40.70 -21.58 12.12
C LYS A 109 39.65 -22.08 11.11
N LYS A 110 39.97 -23.08 10.27
CA LYS A 110 38.99 -23.69 9.35
C LYS A 110 37.94 -24.53 10.10
N GLN A 111 38.36 -25.31 11.10
CA GLN A 111 37.45 -26.14 11.91
C GLN A 111 36.51 -25.26 12.74
N LEU A 112 37.03 -24.19 13.33
CA LEU A 112 36.26 -23.24 14.14
C LEU A 112 35.11 -22.56 13.36
N ARG A 113 35.24 -22.40 12.03
CA ARG A 113 34.17 -21.82 11.19
C ARG A 113 32.92 -22.69 11.09
N ASN A 114 33.08 -24.01 11.25
CA ASN A 114 31.99 -24.97 11.15
C ASN A 114 31.27 -25.15 12.50
N ILE A 115 31.86 -24.70 13.60
CA ILE A 115 31.26 -24.82 14.92
C ILE A 115 30.15 -23.79 15.07
N ARG A 116 28.96 -24.26 15.43
CA ARG A 116 27.79 -23.43 15.72
C ARG A 116 27.54 -23.45 17.23
N LYS A 117 27.20 -22.30 17.79
CA LYS A 117 26.83 -22.19 19.21
C LYS A 117 25.38 -22.63 19.36
N THR A 118 25.14 -23.56 20.28
CA THR A 118 23.80 -24.04 20.63
C THR A 118 23.48 -23.70 22.07
N ARG A 119 22.23 -23.40 22.38
CA ARG A 119 21.72 -23.33 23.76
C ARG A 119 20.51 -24.25 23.91
N MET A 120 20.28 -24.72 25.13
CA MET A 120 19.06 -25.42 25.49
C MET A 120 18.05 -24.39 26.00
N ASN A 121 16.86 -24.40 25.42
CA ASN A 121 15.75 -23.56 25.88
C ASN A 121 15.15 -24.11 27.19
N LYS A 122 14.31 -23.31 27.83
CA LYS A 122 13.55 -23.70 29.05
C LYS A 122 12.72 -24.98 28.84
N ASN A 123 12.31 -25.24 27.60
CA ASN A 123 11.51 -26.41 27.22
C ASN A 123 12.38 -27.62 26.83
N GLY A 124 13.69 -27.55 27.04
CA GLY A 124 14.65 -28.61 26.72
C GLY A 124 15.04 -28.76 25.25
N VAL A 125 14.52 -27.90 24.37
CA VAL A 125 14.84 -27.89 22.94
C VAL A 125 16.20 -27.20 22.71
N VAL A 126 17.08 -27.85 21.94
CA VAL A 126 18.37 -27.28 21.53
C VAL A 126 18.15 -26.36 20.33
N GLU A 127 18.55 -25.10 20.44
CA GLU A 127 18.47 -24.12 19.34
C GLU A 127 19.83 -23.49 19.03
N TYR A 128 20.03 -23.12 17.77
CA TYR A 128 21.20 -22.33 17.36
C TYR A 128 21.09 -20.90 17.84
N VAL A 129 22.17 -20.38 18.40
CA VAL A 129 22.24 -19.02 18.91
C VAL A 129 23.15 -18.18 18.02
N PRO A 130 22.72 -16.98 17.59
CA PRO A 130 23.60 -16.03 16.93
C PRO A 130 24.81 -15.71 17.80
N ILE A 131 25.99 -15.57 17.18
CA ILE A 131 27.27 -15.32 17.88
C ILE A 131 27.22 -14.04 18.73
N TYR A 132 26.43 -13.05 18.28
CA TYR A 132 26.29 -11.73 18.91
C TYR A 132 24.99 -11.56 19.71
N SER A 133 24.29 -12.66 20.04
CA SER A 133 23.18 -12.59 20.99
C SER A 133 23.73 -12.22 22.36
N LYS A 134 23.35 -11.04 22.86
CA LYS A 134 23.57 -10.64 24.25
C LYS A 134 22.62 -11.41 25.17
#